data_AF-A0A7Y0QNI6-F1
#
_entry.id   AF-A0A7Y0QNI6-F1
#
_cell.length_a   1.000
_cell.length_b   1.000
_cell.length_c   1.000
_cell.angle_alpha   90.00
_cell.angle_beta   90.00
_cell.angle_gamma   90.00
#
_symmetry.space_group_name_H-M   'P 1'
#
loop_
_entity.id
_entity.type
_entity.pdbx_description
1 polymer ?
#
loop_
_entity_poly.entity_id
_entity_poly.type
_entity_poly.pdbx_seq_one_letter_code
_entity_poly.pdbx_strand_id
1 'polypeptide(L)'
;MPEGTLDPNKRRTRIISAVLAVLLGWLIVGYPAAILAFIAMVSFSGCFLECSEPEPLGGVLTLSAALILVAAPLLVAWSILKPGSPAWKFGAGAVAVLAAVFLYGQLAGAF
;
A
#
# COMPACT_ATOMS: atom_id res chain seq x y z
N MET A 1 -21.59 19.15 -4.87
CA MET A 1 -21.17 20.29 -4.01
C MET A 1 -21.11 21.51 -4.91
N PRO A 2 -21.85 22.59 -4.62
CA PRO A 2 -21.96 23.74 -5.50
C PRO A 2 -20.59 24.39 -5.72
N GLU A 3 -20.33 24.81 -6.95
CA GLU A 3 -19.09 25.40 -7.46
C GLU A 3 -18.86 26.83 -6.93
N GLY A 4 -18.84 26.97 -5.61
CA GLY A 4 -18.37 28.18 -4.94
C GLY A 4 -16.85 28.21 -5.03
N THR A 5 -16.33 29.24 -5.70
CA THR A 5 -14.91 29.57 -5.86
C THR A 5 -14.12 29.30 -4.58
N LEU A 6 -13.39 28.19 -4.56
CA LEU A 6 -12.52 27.83 -3.44
C LEU A 6 -11.41 28.89 -3.38
N ASP A 7 -11.34 29.60 -2.25
CA ASP A 7 -10.27 30.58 -1.97
C ASP A 7 -8.92 29.97 -2.37
N PRO A 8 -8.11 30.65 -3.21
CA PRO A 8 -6.85 30.11 -3.73
C PRO A 8 -5.91 29.65 -2.62
N ASN A 9 -5.97 30.29 -1.45
CA ASN A 9 -5.18 29.93 -0.29
C ASN A 9 -5.63 28.58 0.30
N LYS A 10 -6.94 28.36 0.40
CA LYS A 10 -7.54 27.12 0.88
C LYS A 10 -7.29 25.94 -0.07
N ARG A 11 -7.28 26.21 -1.39
CA ARG A 11 -6.88 25.21 -2.40
C ARG A 11 -5.40 24.83 -2.26
N ARG A 12 -4.51 25.81 -2.06
CA ARG A 12 -3.08 25.58 -1.87
C ARG A 12 -2.79 24.77 -0.60
N THR A 13 -3.42 25.10 0.53
CA THR A 13 -3.27 24.34 1.79
C THR A 13 -3.75 22.91 1.66
N ARG A 14 -4.82 22.65 0.89
CA ARG A 14 -5.33 21.31 0.63
C ARG A 14 -4.36 20.45 -0.22
N ILE A 15 -3.71 21.06 -1.20
CA ILE A 15 -2.70 20.38 -2.01
C ILE A 15 -1.46 20.09 -1.16
N ILE A 16 -0.98 21.06 -0.39
CA ILE A 16 0.19 20.89 0.49
C ILE A 16 -0.06 19.78 1.51
N SER A 17 -1.22 19.77 2.17
CA SER A 17 -1.58 18.71 3.12
C SER A 17 -1.70 17.33 2.47
N ALA A 18 -2.25 17.24 1.26
CA ALA A 18 -2.29 15.98 0.51
C ALA A 18 -0.88 15.47 0.19
N VAL A 19 0.02 16.34 -0.28
CA VAL A 19 1.43 15.98 -0.56
C VAL A 19 2.14 15.54 0.73
N LEU A 20 1.95 16.27 1.82
CA LEU A 20 2.55 15.94 3.12
C LEU A 20 2.08 14.57 3.62
N ALA A 21 0.78 14.26 3.44
CA ALA A 21 0.21 12.96 3.80
C ALA A 21 0.81 11.82 2.97
N VAL A 22 1.08 12.03 1.67
CA VAL A 22 1.79 11.02 0.84
C VAL A 22 3.20 10.80 1.36
N LEU A 23 3.96 11.88 1.57
CA LEU A 23 5.35 11.80 2.01
C LEU A 23 5.50 11.11 3.36
N LEU A 24 4.67 11.50 4.34
CA LEU A 24 4.63 10.87 5.65
C LEU A 24 4.17 9.41 5.57
N GLY A 25 3.15 9.13 4.74
CA GLY A 25 2.68 7.78 4.51
C GLY A 25 3.77 6.87 3.93
N TRP A 26 4.50 7.32 2.91
CA TRP A 26 5.64 6.57 2.38
C TRP A 26 6.81 6.45 3.36
N LEU A 27 7.04 7.44 4.23
CA LEU A 27 8.09 7.33 5.24
C LEU A 27 7.80 6.18 6.22
N ILE A 28 6.54 6.00 6.62
CA ILE A 28 6.11 4.95 7.54
C ILE A 28 6.04 3.59 6.84
N VAL A 29 5.48 3.58 5.62
CA VAL A 29 5.10 2.36 4.92
C VAL A 29 6.19 1.86 3.96
N GLY A 30 7.18 2.69 3.62
CA GLY A 30 8.24 2.36 2.68
C GLY A 30 9.13 1.22 3.18
N TYR A 31 9.49 1.21 4.47
CA TYR A 31 10.30 0.14 5.05
C TYR A 31 9.62 -1.24 4.99
N PRO A 32 8.38 -1.42 5.48
CA PRO A 32 7.70 -2.72 5.35
C PRO A 32 7.40 -3.09 3.90
N ALA A 33 7.11 -2.13 3.02
CA ALA A 33 6.91 -2.40 1.60
C ALA A 33 8.19 -2.93 0.92
N ALA A 34 9.36 -2.36 1.26
CA ALA A 34 10.64 -2.83 0.74
C ALA A 34 10.97 -4.26 1.20
N ILE A 35 10.69 -4.59 2.47
CA ILE A 35 10.85 -5.96 2.98
C ILE A 35 9.95 -6.93 2.22
N LEU A 36 8.67 -6.60 2.02
CA LEU A 36 7.73 -7.47 1.31
C LEU A 36 8.12 -7.66 -0.17
N ALA A 37 8.62 -6.61 -0.82
CA ALA A 37 9.13 -6.71 -2.19
C ALA A 37 10.38 -7.61 -2.26
N PHE A 38 11.25 -7.54 -1.25
CA PHE A 38 12.43 -8.39 -1.14
C PHE A 38 12.04 -9.86 -0.92
N ILE A 39 11.09 -10.13 -0.03
CA ILE A 39 10.54 -11.48 0.19
C ILE A 39 9.92 -12.01 -1.11
N ALA A 40 9.15 -11.18 -1.83
CA ALA A 40 8.57 -11.58 -3.11
C ALA A 40 9.65 -11.99 -4.11
N MET A 41 10.72 -11.20 -4.21
CA MET A 41 11.85 -11.48 -5.10
C MET A 41 12.53 -12.82 -4.77
N VAL A 42 12.70 -13.11 -3.48
CA VAL A 42 13.20 -14.40 -2.98
C VAL A 42 12.24 -15.56 -3.29
N SER A 43 10.95 -15.38 -3.08
CA SER A 43 9.95 -16.42 -3.36
C SER A 43 9.85 -16.76 -4.85
N PHE A 44 10.02 -15.78 -5.74
CA PHE A 44 10.05 -16.01 -7.18
C PHE A 44 11.37 -16.62 -7.67
N SER A 45 12.50 -16.24 -7.06
CA SER A 45 13.81 -16.79 -7.42
C SER A 45 14.06 -18.17 -6.81
N GLY A 46 13.35 -18.52 -5.73
CA GLY A 46 13.56 -19.75 -4.95
C GLY A 46 14.90 -19.79 -4.23
N CYS A 47 15.67 -18.69 -4.23
CA CYS A 47 17.05 -18.72 -3.76
C CYS A 47 17.39 -17.49 -2.90
N PHE A 48 17.63 -17.74 -1.61
CA PHE A 48 18.06 -16.75 -0.61
C PHE A 48 19.38 -17.13 0.06
N LEU A 49 19.46 -18.34 0.63
CA LEU A 49 20.67 -18.93 1.22
C LEU A 49 20.95 -20.33 0.66
N GLU A 50 19.89 -21.11 0.48
CA GLU A 50 19.91 -22.39 -0.24
C GLU A 50 18.83 -22.33 -1.32
N CYS A 51 19.13 -22.77 -2.54
CA CYS A 51 18.13 -22.80 -3.59
C CYS A 51 17.13 -23.93 -3.30
N SER A 52 15.87 -23.54 -3.16
CA SER A 52 14.72 -24.41 -2.93
C SER A 52 13.72 -24.24 -4.07
N GLU A 53 12.69 -25.09 -4.09
CA GLU A 53 11.67 -25.01 -5.13
C GLU A 53 10.90 -23.69 -5.01
N PRO A 54 10.72 -22.94 -6.12
CA PRO A 54 10.12 -21.61 -6.05
C PRO A 54 8.66 -21.70 -5.61
N GLU A 55 8.26 -20.81 -4.70
CA GLU A 55 6.88 -20.70 -4.20
C GLU A 55 6.21 -19.45 -4.79
N PRO A 56 5.66 -19.52 -6.02
CA PRO A 56 5.12 -18.36 -6.72
C PRO A 56 3.92 -17.75 -6.00
N LEU A 57 3.15 -18.54 -5.25
CA LEU A 57 1.98 -18.05 -4.51
C LEU A 57 2.37 -17.06 -3.40
N GLY A 58 3.39 -17.41 -2.60
CA GLY A 58 3.93 -16.53 -1.57
C GLY A 58 4.54 -15.25 -2.17
N GLY A 59 5.20 -15.39 -3.32
CA GLY A 59 5.75 -14.26 -4.08
C GLY A 59 4.68 -13.28 -4.57
N VAL A 60 3.59 -13.78 -5.17
CA VAL A 60 2.47 -12.93 -5.64
C VAL A 60 1.79 -12.23 -4.46
N LEU A 61 1.56 -12.95 -3.36
CA LEU A 61 0.90 -12.41 -2.17
C LEU A 61 1.72 -11.27 -1.54
N THR A 62 3.01 -11.49 -1.30
CA THR A 62 3.90 -10.48 -0.71
C THR A 62 4.14 -9.29 -1.63
N LEU A 63 4.28 -9.52 -2.95
CA LEU A 63 4.35 -8.45 -3.95
C LEU A 63 3.08 -7.60 -3.97
N SER A 64 1.90 -8.23 -3.92
CA SER A 64 0.63 -7.54 -3.92
C SER A 64 0.44 -6.68 -2.67
N ALA A 65 0.87 -7.16 -1.50
CA ALA A 65 0.88 -6.36 -0.27
C ALA A 65 1.86 -5.19 -0.34
N ALA A 66 3.06 -5.37 -0.91
CA ALA A 66 4.01 -4.28 -1.13
C ALA A 66 3.41 -3.18 -2.01
N LEU A 67 2.76 -3.55 -3.12
CA LEU A 67 2.08 -2.61 -4.01
C LEU A 67 0.94 -1.84 -3.32
N ILE A 68 0.15 -2.53 -2.49
CA ILE A 68 -0.93 -1.91 -1.72
C ILE A 68 -0.39 -0.90 -0.71
N LEU A 69 0.68 -1.26 -0.02
CA LEU A 69 1.35 -0.39 0.94
C LEU A 69 1.90 0.88 0.25
N VAL A 70 2.47 0.75 -0.94
CA VAL A 70 2.91 1.91 -1.75
C VAL A 70 1.72 2.75 -2.25
N ALA A 71 0.60 2.11 -2.60
CA ALA A 71 -0.60 2.79 -3.10
C ALA A 71 -1.44 3.45 -2.00
N ALA A 72 -1.36 2.98 -0.74
CA ALA A 72 -2.20 3.47 0.36
C ALA A 72 -2.05 4.98 0.63
N PRO A 73 -0.83 5.56 0.69
CA PRO A 73 -0.67 7.01 0.88
C PRO A 73 -1.29 7.84 -0.26
N LEU A 74 -1.25 7.33 -1.49
CA LEU A 74 -1.89 7.98 -2.65
C LEU A 74 -3.42 7.98 -2.52
N LEU A 75 -4.00 6.87 -2.06
CA LEU A 75 -5.45 6.78 -1.78
C LEU A 75 -5.87 7.72 -0.64
N VAL A 76 -5.04 7.87 0.39
CA VAL A 76 -5.27 8.83 1.48
C VAL A 76 -5.26 10.26 0.93
N ALA A 77 -4.25 10.64 0.14
CA ALA A 77 -4.19 11.96 -0.49
C ALA A 77 -5.38 12.21 -1.44
N TRP A 78 -5.81 11.19 -2.17
CA TRP A 78 -7.00 11.28 -3.03
C TRP A 78 -8.27 11.55 -2.23
N SER A 79 -8.43 10.92 -1.06
CA SER A 79 -9.58 11.14 -0.18
C SER A 79 -9.62 12.57 0.38
N ILE A 80 -8.45 13.15 0.69
CA ILE A 80 -8.31 14.55 1.13
C ILE A 80 -8.73 15.50 0.00
N LEU A 81 -8.36 15.22 -1.24
CA LEU A 81 -8.68 16.05 -2.41
C LEU A 81 -10.14 15.94 -2.86
N LYS A 82 -10.73 14.73 -2.81
CA LYS A 82 -12.13 14.46 -3.19
C LYS A 82 -12.88 13.68 -2.08
N PRO A 83 -13.33 14.37 -1.02
CA PRO A 83 -14.18 13.76 0.01
C PRO A 83 -15.53 13.35 -0.61
N GLY A 84 -15.92 12.09 -0.42
CA GLY A 84 -17.13 11.51 -1.02
C GLY A 84 -16.90 10.65 -2.28
N SER A 85 -15.66 10.53 -2.74
CA SER A 85 -15.30 9.57 -3.79
C SER A 85 -15.52 8.13 -3.28
N PRO A 86 -15.99 7.17 -4.12
CA PRO A 86 -16.08 5.75 -3.77
C PRO A 86 -14.71 5.08 -3.54
N ALA A 87 -13.63 5.86 -3.47
CA ALA A 87 -12.26 5.43 -3.23
C ALA A 87 -12.08 4.59 -1.95
N TRP A 88 -12.99 4.72 -0.98
CA TRP A 88 -13.01 3.88 0.22
C TRP A 88 -13.14 2.37 -0.08
N LYS A 89 -13.75 2.00 -1.21
CA LYS A 89 -13.84 0.61 -1.66
C LYS A 89 -12.48 0.01 -2.01
N PHE A 90 -11.55 0.81 -2.55
CA PHE A 90 -10.17 0.37 -2.78
C PHE A 90 -9.43 0.18 -1.46
N GLY A 91 -9.75 0.96 -0.43
CA GLY A 91 -9.27 0.75 0.93
C GLY A 91 -9.73 -0.59 1.52
N ALA A 92 -11.00 -0.97 1.34
CA ALA A 92 -11.50 -2.27 1.80
C ALA A 92 -10.81 -3.45 1.09
N GLY A 93 -10.58 -3.35 -0.22
CA GLY A 93 -9.81 -4.34 -0.98
C GLY A 93 -8.35 -4.44 -0.50
N ALA A 94 -7.71 -3.30 -0.23
CA ALA A 94 -6.36 -3.24 0.33
C ALA A 94 -6.27 -3.96 1.69
N VAL A 95 -7.23 -3.72 2.59
CA VAL A 95 -7.30 -4.38 3.90
C VAL A 95 -7.49 -5.89 3.75
N ALA A 96 -8.33 -6.34 2.81
CA ALA A 96 -8.55 -7.77 2.57
C ALA A 96 -7.27 -8.49 2.10
N VAL A 97 -6.49 -7.88 1.21
CA VAL A 97 -5.22 -8.47 0.75
C VAL A 97 -4.18 -8.46 1.87
N LEU A 98 -4.08 -7.39 2.66
CA LEU A 98 -3.18 -7.36 3.82
C LEU A 98 -3.56 -8.44 4.86
N ALA A 99 -4.86 -8.65 5.10
CA ALA A 99 -5.34 -9.73 5.94
C ALA A 99 -5.03 -11.12 5.36
N ALA A 100 -5.13 -11.30 4.05
CA ALA A 100 -4.77 -12.54 3.37
C ALA A 100 -3.26 -12.85 3.49
N VAL A 101 -2.40 -11.84 3.34
CA VAL A 101 -0.95 -11.99 3.55
C VAL A 101 -0.63 -12.33 5.00
N PHE A 102 -1.28 -11.67 5.97
CA PHE A 102 -1.11 -11.98 7.38
C PHE A 102 -1.55 -13.41 7.71
N LEU A 103 -2.71 -13.85 7.21
CA LEU A 103 -3.20 -15.22 7.37
C LEU A 103 -2.25 -16.24 6.72
N TYR A 104 -1.75 -15.95 5.52
CA TYR A 104 -0.75 -16.80 4.86
C TYR A 104 0.52 -16.93 5.69
N GLY A 105 1.02 -15.82 6.24
CA GLY A 105 2.19 -15.82 7.14
C GLY A 105 1.99 -16.71 8.38
N GLN A 106 0.81 -16.62 9.02
CA GLN A 106 0.45 -17.47 10.17
C GLN A 106 0.36 -18.96 9.78
N LEU A 107 -0.22 -19.26 8.62
CA LEU A 107 -0.38 -20.65 8.15
C LEU A 107 0.94 -21.28 7.70
N ALA A 108 1.84 -20.47 7.15
CA ALA A 108 3.17 -20.90 6.72
C ALA A 108 4.20 -20.98 7.87
N GLY A 109 3.83 -20.56 9.09
CA GLY A 109 4.72 -20.58 10.26
C GLY A 109 5.88 -19.58 10.17
N ALA A 110 5.75 -18.54 9.35
CA ALA A 110 6.77 -17.50 9.20
C ALA A 110 6.82 -16.54 10.40
N PHE A 111 5.73 -16.47 11.17
CA PHE A 111 5.58 -15.73 12.43
C PHE A 111 4.64 -16.49 13.37
#